data_AF-A0AA40I2C2-F1
#
_entry.id   AF-A0AA40I2C2-F1
#
_cell.length_a   1.000
_cell.length_b   1.000
_cell.length_c   1.000
_cell.angle_alpha   90.00
_cell.angle_beta   90.00
_cell.angle_gamma   90.00
#
_symmetry.space_group_name_H-M   'P 1'
#
loop_
_entity.id
_entity.type
_entity.pdbx_description
1 polymer ?
#
loop_
_entity_poly.entity_id
_entity_poly.type
_entity_poly.pdbx_seq_one_letter_code
_entity_poly.pdbx_strand_id
1 'polypeptide(L)'
;MDSGMSDSAHIWCLKEKKSSDIMDLDVVLSAFEKILPEYKQKIESNICKEAVGKFHSSMKEELIKMLAEVQMLKTLRRRNAKTVSDIEKKRQRLVEVQDELLCLEPQLKQLQTQYDELKERKSSLKNAAYFLSNLKQLHQDYSNIQERQPHVKETYDSSSLPALLFKERTLLGAESHLQNINHQLEKLLDQK
;
A
#
# COMPACT_ATOMS: atom_id res chain seq x y z
N MET A 1 -32.53 -24.42 -58.88
CA MET A 1 -31.50 -24.85 -59.86
C MET A 1 -30.16 -24.50 -59.23
N ASP A 2 -29.52 -25.53 -58.69
CA ASP A 2 -28.28 -25.47 -57.91
C ASP A 2 -27.15 -24.82 -58.72
N SER A 3 -26.64 -23.71 -58.19
CA SER A 3 -25.38 -23.13 -58.65
C SER A 3 -24.27 -23.82 -57.89
N GLY A 4 -23.57 -24.74 -58.56
CA GLY A 4 -22.49 -25.53 -57.98
C GLY A 4 -21.45 -24.65 -57.29
N MET A 5 -21.30 -24.87 -55.98
CA MET A 5 -20.12 -24.46 -55.24
C MET A 5 -18.94 -25.22 -55.85
N SER A 6 -18.22 -24.55 -56.73
CA SER A 6 -16.89 -24.99 -57.16
C SER A 6 -16.03 -25.06 -55.91
N ASP A 7 -15.73 -26.28 -55.49
CA ASP A 7 -14.78 -26.62 -54.44
C ASP A 7 -13.39 -26.16 -54.93
N SER A 8 -13.13 -24.86 -54.83
CA SER A 8 -11.82 -24.30 -55.12
C SER A 8 -10.91 -24.82 -54.02
N ALA A 9 -10.19 -25.90 -54.34
CA ALA A 9 -9.14 -26.45 -53.50
C ALA A 9 -8.09 -25.35 -53.27
N HIS A 10 -8.28 -24.56 -52.22
CA HIS A 10 -7.27 -23.63 -51.75
C HIS A 10 -6.06 -24.45 -51.29
N ILE A 11 -5.06 -24.51 -52.16
CA ILE A 11 -3.75 -25.10 -51.88
C ILE A 11 -3.05 -24.16 -50.89
N TRP A 12 -2.72 -24.70 -49.72
CA TRP A 12 -1.95 -24.07 -48.67
C TRP A 12 -0.56 -23.69 -49.17
N CYS A 13 -0.38 -22.39 -49.44
CA CYS A 13 0.84 -21.85 -50.03
C CYS A 13 1.71 -21.15 -48.99
N LEU A 14 2.92 -21.68 -48.76
CA LEU A 14 3.95 -21.06 -47.92
C LEU A 14 4.46 -19.71 -48.45
N LYS A 15 4.23 -19.41 -49.74
CA LYS A 15 4.85 -18.29 -50.46
C LYS A 15 4.37 -16.92 -49.99
N GLU A 16 3.21 -16.86 -49.32
CA GLU A 16 2.63 -15.63 -48.77
C GLU A 16 2.99 -15.39 -47.30
N LYS A 17 3.57 -16.39 -46.61
CA LYS A 17 3.98 -16.26 -45.20
C LYS A 17 5.37 -15.67 -45.08
N LYS A 18 5.56 -14.79 -44.09
CA LYS A 18 6.89 -14.29 -43.71
C LYS A 18 7.72 -15.45 -43.17
N SER A 19 9.01 -15.51 -43.51
CA SER A 19 9.90 -16.61 -43.09
C SER A 19 9.96 -16.82 -41.57
N SER A 20 9.77 -15.76 -40.77
CA SER A 20 9.73 -15.81 -39.31
C SER A 20 8.46 -16.46 -38.72
N ASP A 21 7.40 -16.57 -39.53
CA ASP A 21 6.09 -17.07 -39.13
C ASP A 21 5.79 -18.46 -39.69
N ILE A 22 6.69 -19.02 -40.51
CA ILE A 22 6.58 -20.38 -41.03
C ILE A 22 6.91 -21.37 -39.90
N MET A 23 5.96 -22.24 -39.61
CA MET A 23 6.12 -23.32 -38.63
C MET A 23 6.45 -24.66 -39.31
N ASP A 24 7.05 -25.59 -38.59
CA ASP A 24 7.27 -26.96 -39.11
C ASP A 24 5.95 -27.59 -39.60
N LEU A 25 4.84 -27.31 -38.90
CA LEU A 25 3.50 -27.77 -39.27
C LEU A 25 3.00 -27.15 -40.58
N ASP A 26 3.42 -25.92 -40.91
CA ASP A 26 3.12 -25.31 -42.22
C ASP A 26 3.86 -26.01 -43.36
N VAL A 27 5.10 -26.45 -43.11
CA VAL A 27 5.90 -27.21 -44.07
C VAL A 27 5.30 -28.59 -44.29
N VAL A 28 4.90 -29.26 -43.20
CA VAL A 28 4.20 -30.56 -43.25
C VAL A 28 2.89 -30.44 -44.02
N LEU A 29 2.05 -29.44 -43.74
CA LEU A 29 0.79 -29.22 -44.43
C LEU A 29 0.99 -28.96 -45.92
N SER A 30 1.98 -28.15 -46.30
CA SER A 30 2.29 -27.88 -47.71
C SER A 30 2.85 -29.10 -48.45
N ALA A 31 3.65 -29.94 -47.79
CA ALA A 31 4.12 -31.20 -48.36
C ALA A 31 2.98 -32.21 -48.51
N PHE A 32 2.13 -32.31 -47.48
CA PHE A 32 0.98 -33.21 -47.45
C PHE A 32 0.01 -32.96 -48.61
N GLU A 33 -0.29 -31.69 -48.91
CA GLU A 33 -1.17 -31.33 -50.02
C GLU A 33 -0.58 -31.63 -51.40
N LYS A 34 0.75 -31.63 -51.54
CA LYS A 34 1.44 -31.92 -52.81
C LYS A 34 1.50 -33.41 -53.14
N ILE A 35 1.52 -34.28 -52.12
CA ILE A 35 1.66 -35.73 -52.29
C ILE A 35 0.35 -36.38 -52.76
N LEU A 36 -0.79 -35.82 -52.36
CA LEU A 36 -2.10 -36.44 -52.61
C LEU A 36 -2.48 -36.58 -54.10
N PRO A 37 -2.28 -35.56 -54.97
CA PRO A 37 -2.61 -35.65 -56.39
C PRO A 37 -1.82 -36.75 -57.11
N GLU A 38 -0.52 -36.86 -56.80
CA GLU A 38 0.37 -37.88 -57.36
C GLU A 38 -0.01 -39.30 -56.90
N TYR A 39 -0.43 -39.44 -55.65
CA TYR A 39 -0.86 -40.72 -55.11
C TYR A 39 -2.23 -41.16 -55.65
N LYS A 40 -3.20 -40.23 -55.77
CA LYS A 40 -4.54 -40.53 -56.34
C LYS A 40 -4.49 -40.96 -57.80
N GLN A 41 -3.53 -40.47 -58.59
CA GLN A 41 -3.35 -40.91 -59.99
C GLN A 41 -2.91 -42.36 -60.12
N LYS A 42 -2.21 -42.90 -59.11
CA LYS A 42 -1.68 -44.29 -59.11
C LYS A 42 -2.69 -45.32 -58.62
N ILE A 43 -3.80 -44.90 -58.02
CA ILE A 43 -4.84 -45.80 -57.54
C ILE A 43 -5.81 -46.09 -58.69
N GLU A 44 -6.13 -47.36 -58.93
CA GLU A 44 -7.12 -47.76 -59.94
C GLU A 44 -8.55 -47.79 -59.35
N SER A 45 -8.69 -48.24 -58.09
CA SER A 45 -9.97 -48.36 -57.40
C SER A 45 -10.58 -47.01 -57.01
N ASN A 46 -11.80 -46.73 -57.48
CA ASN A 46 -12.55 -45.52 -57.11
C ASN A 46 -12.91 -45.48 -55.61
N ILE A 47 -13.21 -46.62 -55.00
CA ILE A 47 -13.52 -46.72 -53.56
C ILE A 47 -12.30 -46.29 -52.73
N CYS A 48 -11.10 -46.75 -53.11
CA CYS A 48 -9.86 -46.37 -52.46
C CYS A 48 -9.53 -44.88 -52.65
N LYS A 49 -9.77 -44.31 -53.84
CA LYS A 49 -9.60 -42.86 -54.08
C LYS A 49 -10.49 -42.02 -53.18
N GLU A 50 -11.72 -42.45 -52.96
CA GLU A 50 -12.67 -41.76 -52.09
C GLU A 50 -12.24 -41.83 -50.62
N ALA A 51 -11.85 -43.02 -50.13
CA ALA A 51 -11.34 -43.20 -48.77
C ALA A 51 -10.10 -42.34 -48.48
N VAL A 52 -9.15 -42.31 -49.41
CA VAL A 52 -7.95 -41.44 -49.34
C VAL A 52 -8.32 -39.96 -49.38
N GLY A 53 -9.33 -39.59 -50.17
CA GLY A 53 -9.87 -38.23 -50.19
C GLY A 53 -10.44 -37.79 -48.84
N LYS A 54 -11.27 -38.64 -48.22
CA LYS A 54 -11.85 -38.38 -46.89
C LYS A 54 -10.76 -38.26 -45.82
N PHE A 55 -9.79 -39.17 -45.82
CA PHE A 55 -8.65 -39.11 -44.91
C PHE A 55 -7.86 -37.81 -45.07
N HIS A 56 -7.55 -37.41 -46.31
CA HIS A 56 -6.83 -36.17 -46.57
C HIS A 56 -7.58 -34.94 -46.06
N SER A 57 -8.88 -34.83 -46.36
CA SER A 57 -9.68 -33.69 -45.90
C SER A 57 -9.72 -33.61 -44.37
N SER A 58 -9.94 -34.74 -43.69
CA SER A 58 -9.94 -34.81 -42.22
C SER A 58 -8.58 -34.44 -41.63
N MET A 59 -7.49 -34.98 -42.18
CA MET A 59 -6.13 -34.67 -41.72
C MET A 59 -5.75 -33.20 -41.99
N LYS A 60 -6.14 -32.65 -43.15
CA LYS A 60 -5.93 -31.24 -43.48
C LYS A 60 -6.61 -30.33 -42.46
N GLU A 61 -7.85 -30.62 -42.12
CA GLU A 61 -8.62 -29.84 -41.15
C GLU A 61 -7.97 -29.86 -39.76
N GLU A 62 -7.55 -31.04 -39.28
CA GLU A 62 -6.85 -31.15 -37.99
C GLU A 62 -5.49 -30.44 -37.99
N LEU A 63 -4.71 -30.50 -39.08
CA LEU A 63 -3.45 -29.77 -39.20
C LEU A 63 -3.65 -28.25 -39.16
N ILE A 64 -4.68 -27.74 -39.84
CA ILE A 64 -5.03 -26.32 -39.83
C ILE A 64 -5.47 -25.88 -38.43
N LYS A 65 -6.30 -26.68 -37.76
CA LYS A 65 -6.75 -26.42 -36.39
C LYS A 65 -5.58 -26.37 -35.42
N MET A 66 -4.70 -27.37 -35.46
CA MET A 66 -3.49 -27.42 -34.63
C MET A 66 -2.59 -26.20 -34.87
N LEU A 67 -2.46 -25.74 -36.12
CA LEU A 67 -1.70 -24.54 -36.44
C LEU A 67 -2.28 -23.27 -35.80
N ALA A 68 -3.61 -23.13 -35.85
CA ALA A 68 -4.30 -22.02 -35.21
C ALA A 68 -4.11 -22.05 -33.68
N GLU A 69 -4.20 -23.22 -33.06
CA GLU A 69 -4.00 -23.41 -31.62
C GLU A 69 -2.57 -23.05 -31.20
N VAL A 70 -1.55 -23.48 -31.94
CA VAL A 70 -0.15 -23.15 -31.62
C VAL A 70 0.12 -21.65 -31.75
N GLN A 71 -0.44 -21.00 -32.78
CA GLN A 71 -0.31 -19.56 -32.93
C GLN A 71 -1.01 -18.83 -31.77
N MET A 72 -2.21 -19.26 -31.38
CA MET A 72 -2.92 -18.73 -30.23
C MET A 72 -2.10 -18.88 -28.95
N LEU A 73 -1.52 -20.07 -28.70
CA LEU A 73 -0.66 -20.35 -27.55
C LEU A 73 0.56 -19.42 -27.52
N LYS A 74 1.21 -19.16 -28.66
CA LYS A 74 2.33 -18.23 -28.79
C LYS A 74 1.92 -16.81 -28.39
N THR A 75 0.75 -16.33 -28.83
CA THR A 75 0.23 -15.01 -28.42
C THR A 75 -0.11 -14.96 -26.94
N LEU A 76 -0.68 -16.04 -26.40
CA LEU A 76 -1.07 -16.12 -24.99
C LEU A 76 0.17 -16.10 -24.09
N ARG A 77 1.22 -16.84 -24.45
CA ARG A 77 2.50 -16.87 -23.73
C ARG A 77 3.16 -15.49 -23.69
N ARG A 78 3.15 -14.75 -24.80
CA ARG A 78 3.65 -13.36 -24.85
C ARG A 78 2.84 -12.44 -23.94
N ARG A 79 1.51 -12.53 -23.97
CA ARG A 79 0.63 -11.76 -23.09
C ARG A 79 0.87 -12.09 -21.63
N ASN A 80 1.00 -13.37 -21.29
CA ASN A 80 1.29 -13.80 -19.92
C ASN A 80 2.63 -13.25 -19.42
N ALA A 81 3.70 -13.35 -20.21
CA ALA A 81 5.00 -12.78 -19.85
C ALA A 81 4.94 -11.26 -19.62
N LYS A 82 4.17 -10.53 -20.44
CA LYS A 82 3.93 -9.10 -20.24
C LYS A 82 3.19 -8.83 -18.92
N THR A 83 2.10 -9.54 -18.67
CA THR A 83 1.32 -9.40 -17.43
C THR A 83 2.18 -9.68 -16.19
N VAL A 84 3.01 -10.73 -16.21
CA VAL A 84 3.94 -11.03 -15.11
C VAL A 84 4.93 -9.90 -14.88
N SER A 85 5.52 -9.33 -15.94
CA SER A 85 6.43 -8.18 -15.82
C SER A 85 5.73 -6.95 -15.25
N ASP A 86 4.50 -6.66 -15.68
CA ASP A 86 3.71 -5.53 -15.18
C ASP A 86 3.30 -5.72 -13.70
N ILE A 87 2.98 -6.96 -13.29
CA ILE A 87 2.73 -7.31 -11.88
C ILE A 87 3.98 -7.06 -11.05
N GLU A 88 5.15 -7.51 -11.50
CA GLU A 88 6.39 -7.36 -10.74
C GLU A 88 6.77 -5.89 -10.56
N LYS A 89 6.60 -5.06 -11.60
CA LYS A 89 6.79 -3.61 -11.47
C LYS A 89 5.85 -2.98 -10.45
N LYS A 90 4.58 -3.39 -10.43
CA LYS A 90 3.61 -2.91 -9.45
C LYS A 90 3.97 -3.37 -8.03
N ARG A 91 4.45 -4.60 -7.88
CA ARG A 91 4.93 -5.15 -6.61
C ARG A 91 6.12 -4.36 -6.08
N GLN A 92 7.10 -4.07 -6.92
CA GLN A 92 8.26 -3.26 -6.56
C GLN A 92 7.85 -1.87 -6.06
N ARG A 93 6.97 -1.18 -6.81
CA ARG A 93 6.48 0.14 -6.42
C ARG A 93 5.66 0.13 -5.14
N LEU A 94 4.92 -0.95 -4.88
CA LEU A 94 4.18 -1.11 -3.62
C LEU A 94 5.13 -1.17 -2.42
N VAL A 95 6.26 -1.89 -2.55
CA VAL A 95 7.28 -1.96 -1.51
C VAL A 95 7.90 -0.58 -1.25
N GLU A 96 8.27 0.15 -2.31
CA GLU A 96 8.81 1.51 -2.19
C GLU A 96 7.86 2.46 -1.44
N VAL A 97 6.58 2.45 -1.79
CA VAL A 97 5.57 3.28 -1.10
C VAL A 97 5.36 2.84 0.35
N GLN A 98 5.44 1.53 0.63
CA GLN A 98 5.34 1.02 2.00
C GLN A 98 6.52 1.46 2.86
N ASP A 99 7.74 1.44 2.31
CA ASP A 99 8.94 1.94 3.00
C ASP A 99 8.87 3.45 3.25
N GLU A 100 8.37 4.24 2.29
CA GLU A 100 8.11 5.67 2.48
C GLU A 100 7.10 5.91 3.62
N LEU A 101 6.01 5.14 3.65
CA LEU A 101 5.00 5.23 4.69
C LEU A 101 5.56 4.89 6.07
N LEU A 102 6.36 3.82 6.18
CA LEU A 102 7.04 3.43 7.40
C LEU A 102 7.99 4.52 7.92
N CYS A 103 8.62 5.29 7.03
CA CYS A 103 9.47 6.41 7.40
C CYS A 103 8.68 7.67 7.84
N LEU A 104 7.53 7.93 7.23
CA LEU A 104 6.75 9.15 7.45
C LEU A 104 5.81 9.05 8.66
N GLU A 105 5.25 7.88 8.94
CA GLU A 105 4.30 7.69 10.05
C GLU A 105 4.88 8.09 11.43
N PRO A 106 6.14 7.73 11.78
CA PRO A 106 6.74 8.19 13.04
C PRO A 106 6.93 9.70 13.10
N GLN A 107 7.30 10.34 11.99
CA GLN A 107 7.50 11.79 11.91
C GLN A 107 6.17 12.52 12.14
N LEU A 108 5.09 12.02 11.53
CA LEU A 108 3.74 12.54 11.75
C LEU A 108 3.34 12.43 13.23
N LYS A 109 3.57 11.26 13.84
CA LYS A 109 3.24 11.03 15.25
C LYS A 109 4.04 11.97 16.17
N GLN A 110 5.33 12.15 15.90
CA GLN A 110 6.18 13.08 16.64
C GLN A 110 5.65 14.51 16.54
N LEU A 111 5.29 14.95 15.33
CA LEU A 111 4.77 16.30 15.11
C LEU A 111 3.43 16.51 15.82
N GLN A 112 2.56 15.51 15.84
CA GLN A 112 1.30 15.53 16.59
C GLN A 112 1.54 15.71 18.10
N THR A 113 2.46 14.94 18.68
CA THR A 113 2.82 15.08 20.10
C THR A 113 3.35 16.48 20.41
N GLN A 114 4.24 17.03 19.58
CA GLN A 114 4.75 18.38 19.74
C GLN A 114 3.64 19.45 19.66
N TYR A 115 2.68 19.26 18.75
CA TYR A 115 1.53 20.15 18.64
C TYR A 115 0.68 20.15 19.92
N ASP A 116 0.40 18.97 20.46
CA ASP A 116 -0.40 18.81 21.68
C ASP A 116 0.33 19.40 22.91
N GLU A 117 1.65 19.21 23.03
CA GLU A 117 2.47 19.85 24.06
C GLU A 117 2.43 21.38 23.97
N LEU A 118 2.57 21.95 22.76
CA LEU A 118 2.51 23.39 22.55
C LEU A 118 1.12 23.95 22.87
N LYS A 119 0.07 23.20 22.57
CA LYS A 119 -1.31 23.57 22.91
C LYS A 119 -1.52 23.62 24.42
N GLU A 120 -1.03 22.65 25.17
CA GLU A 120 -1.06 22.64 26.65
C GLU A 120 -0.19 23.75 27.25
N ARG A 121 0.98 24.02 26.67
CA ARG A 121 1.82 25.14 27.12
C ARG A 121 1.13 26.48 26.90
N LYS A 122 0.40 26.63 25.79
CA LYS A 122 -0.38 27.83 25.49
C LYS A 122 -1.56 28.02 26.45
N SER A 123 -2.29 26.96 26.80
CA SER A 123 -3.37 27.04 27.80
C SER A 123 -2.81 27.42 29.18
N SER A 124 -1.71 26.78 29.59
CA SER A 124 -1.00 27.08 30.84
C SER A 124 -0.54 28.54 30.91
N LEU A 125 0.01 29.07 29.81
CA LEU A 125 0.44 30.46 29.75
C LEU A 125 -0.73 31.44 29.86
N LYS A 126 -1.87 31.14 29.22
CA LYS A 126 -3.09 31.94 29.36
C LYS A 126 -3.58 31.96 30.80
N ASN A 127 -3.57 30.81 31.48
CA ASN A 127 -3.97 30.71 32.89
C ASN A 127 -3.02 31.51 33.79
N ALA A 128 -1.70 31.43 33.55
CA ALA A 128 -0.71 32.22 34.28
C ALA A 128 -0.92 33.74 34.07
N ALA A 129 -1.19 34.18 32.84
CA ALA A 129 -1.47 35.58 32.55
C ALA A 129 -2.75 36.09 33.25
N TYR A 130 -3.78 35.24 33.30
CA TYR A 130 -5.02 35.55 34.04
C TYR A 130 -4.76 35.63 35.55
N PHE A 131 -4.01 34.68 36.11
CA PHE A 131 -3.60 34.71 37.52
C PHE A 131 -2.84 35.98 37.89
N LEU A 132 -1.86 36.38 37.07
CA LEU A 132 -1.09 37.61 37.29
C LEU A 132 -1.96 38.87 37.21
N SER A 133 -2.92 38.90 36.30
CA SER A 133 -3.89 40.00 36.20
C SER A 133 -4.73 40.11 37.47
N ASN A 134 -5.23 38.99 37.98
CA ASN A 134 -5.99 38.95 39.23
C ASN A 134 -5.14 39.36 40.44
N LEU A 135 -3.88 38.93 40.50
CA LEU A 135 -2.96 39.31 41.56
C LEU A 135 -2.68 40.81 41.55
N LYS A 136 -2.50 41.40 40.36
CA LYS A 136 -2.33 42.84 40.20
C LYS A 136 -3.57 43.60 40.68
N GLN A 137 -4.76 43.11 40.35
CA GLN A 137 -6.01 43.71 40.83
C GLN A 137 -6.11 43.64 42.35
N LEU A 138 -5.86 42.47 42.94
CA LEU A 138 -5.87 42.28 44.39
C LEU A 138 -4.88 43.21 45.10
N HIS A 139 -3.68 43.36 44.56
CA HIS A 139 -2.69 44.28 45.10
C HIS A 139 -3.16 45.74 45.04
N GLN A 140 -3.79 46.16 43.94
CA GLN A 140 -4.35 47.51 43.82
C GLN A 140 -5.48 47.74 44.83
N ASP A 141 -6.39 46.78 44.97
CA ASP A 141 -7.50 46.86 45.92
C ASP A 141 -6.99 46.96 47.36
N TYR A 142 -5.95 46.19 47.69
CA TYR A 142 -5.26 46.24 48.97
C TYR A 142 -4.66 47.63 49.25
N SER A 143 -3.85 48.13 48.32
CA SER A 143 -3.20 49.45 48.46
C SER A 143 -4.23 50.56 48.65
N ASN A 144 -5.36 50.51 47.92
CA ASN A 144 -6.45 51.47 48.08
C ASN A 144 -7.08 51.45 49.48
N ILE A 145 -7.20 50.27 50.11
CA ILE A 145 -7.71 50.13 51.49
C ILE A 145 -6.70 50.68 52.49
N GLN A 146 -5.42 50.37 52.32
CA GLN A 146 -4.34 50.85 53.18
C GLN A 146 -4.22 52.37 53.16
N GLU A 147 -4.33 53.00 51.98
CA GLU A 147 -4.38 54.46 51.83
C GLU A 147 -5.57 55.08 52.58
N ARG A 148 -6.73 54.41 52.59
CA ARG A 148 -7.92 54.88 53.31
C ARG A 148 -7.85 54.66 54.82
N GLN A 149 -7.09 53.68 55.30
CA GLN A 149 -6.99 53.30 56.72
C GLN A 149 -5.54 53.04 57.18
N PRO A 150 -4.68 54.07 57.22
CA PRO A 150 -3.24 53.90 57.48
C PRO A 150 -2.87 53.48 58.91
N HIS A 151 -3.80 53.56 59.86
CA HIS A 151 -3.54 53.30 61.29
C HIS A 151 -4.06 51.93 61.79
N VAL A 152 -4.67 51.12 60.93
CA VAL A 152 -5.14 49.78 61.30
C VAL A 152 -4.02 48.77 61.06
N LYS A 153 -3.53 48.13 62.12
CA LYS A 153 -2.52 47.07 62.02
C LYS A 153 -3.15 45.82 61.41
N GLU A 154 -2.55 45.29 60.36
CA GLU A 154 -2.95 44.03 59.74
C GLU A 154 -2.92 42.90 60.78
N THR A 155 -4.05 42.22 60.95
CA THR A 155 -4.16 41.02 61.79
C THR A 155 -4.47 39.82 60.90
N TYR A 156 -3.66 38.79 61.01
CA TYR A 156 -3.79 37.56 60.24
C TYR A 156 -4.39 36.48 61.15
N ASP A 157 -5.60 36.04 60.85
CA ASP A 157 -6.19 34.88 61.52
C ASP A 157 -5.66 33.57 60.94
N SER A 158 -5.98 32.45 61.58
CA SER A 158 -5.56 31.11 61.16
C SER A 158 -6.14 30.66 59.80
N SER A 159 -7.15 31.35 59.28
CA SER A 159 -7.75 31.13 57.96
C SER A 159 -7.20 32.05 56.87
N SER A 160 -6.39 33.04 57.23
CA SER A 160 -5.82 33.99 56.29
C SER A 160 -4.80 33.32 55.36
N LEU A 161 -4.71 33.81 54.12
CA LEU A 161 -3.81 33.25 53.11
C LEU A 161 -2.35 33.15 53.60
N PRO A 162 -1.76 34.15 54.30
CA PRO A 162 -0.40 34.01 54.83
C PRO A 162 -0.27 32.90 55.87
N ALA A 163 -1.27 32.72 56.74
CA ALA A 163 -1.28 31.64 57.72
C ALA A 163 -1.41 30.25 57.05
N LEU A 164 -2.26 30.15 56.02
CA LEU A 164 -2.43 28.92 55.23
C LEU A 164 -1.17 28.58 54.43
N LEU A 165 -0.54 29.55 53.75
CA LEU A 165 0.70 29.35 53.01
C LEU A 165 1.86 28.94 53.94
N PHE A 166 1.94 29.52 55.13
CA PHE A 166 2.92 29.13 56.14
C PHE A 166 2.71 27.67 56.59
N LYS A 167 1.46 27.26 56.78
CA LYS A 167 1.11 25.87 57.12
C LYS A 167 1.43 24.91 55.97
N GLU A 168 1.05 25.24 54.74
CA GLU A 168 1.34 24.39 53.57
C GLU A 168 2.83 24.25 53.30
N ARG A 169 3.62 25.32 53.47
CA ARG A 169 5.09 25.24 53.32
C ARG A 169 5.71 24.20 54.25
N THR A 170 5.20 24.11 55.48
CA THR A 170 5.68 23.13 56.47
C THR A 170 5.31 21.71 56.05
N LEU A 171 4.09 21.51 55.52
CA LEU A 171 3.63 20.23 55.00
C LEU A 171 4.45 19.77 53.78
N LEU A 172 4.66 20.66 52.81
CA LEU A 172 5.45 20.38 51.61
C LEU A 172 6.90 20.01 51.95
N GLY A 173 7.48 20.69 52.94
CA GLY A 173 8.80 20.35 53.48
C GLY A 173 8.83 18.93 54.03
N ALA A 174 7.85 18.55 54.86
CA ALA A 174 7.75 17.20 55.41
C ALA A 174 7.54 16.14 54.33
N GLU A 175 6.69 16.41 53.34
CA GLU A 175 6.46 15.53 52.19
C GLU A 175 7.76 15.25 51.42
N SER A 176 8.51 16.30 51.08
CA SER A 176 9.79 16.16 50.36
C SER A 176 10.81 15.32 51.14
N HIS A 177 10.86 15.48 52.47
CA HIS A 177 11.72 14.65 53.32
C HIS A 177 11.30 13.17 53.27
N LEU A 178 10.00 12.88 53.38
CA LEU A 178 9.47 11.52 53.30
C LEU A 178 9.72 10.88 51.94
N GLN A 179 9.54 11.61 50.84
CA GLN A 179 9.84 11.12 49.49
C GLN A 179 11.33 10.77 49.33
N ASN A 180 12.23 11.60 49.87
CA ASN A 180 13.67 11.33 49.83
C ASN A 180 14.03 10.06 50.62
N ILE A 181 13.47 9.90 51.83
CA ILE A 181 13.65 8.67 52.63
C ILE A 181 13.15 7.45 51.85
N ASN A 182 11.96 7.53 51.24
CA ASN A 182 11.39 6.42 50.49
C ASN A 182 12.27 6.03 49.29
N HIS A 183 12.79 7.02 48.55
CA HIS A 183 13.71 6.80 47.44
C HIS A 183 15.04 6.15 47.87
N GLN A 184 15.56 6.51 49.06
CA GLN A 184 16.75 5.86 49.62
C GLN A 184 16.48 4.40 50.02
N LEU A 185 15.31 4.12 50.59
CA LEU A 185 14.90 2.76 50.95
C LEU A 185 14.71 1.87 49.71
N GLU A 186 14.08 2.38 48.66
CA GLU A 186 13.95 1.68 47.36
C GLU A 186 15.32 1.29 46.80
N LYS A 187 16.27 2.22 46.78
CA LYS A 187 17.65 1.94 46.35
C LYS A 187 18.35 0.86 47.16
N LEU A 188 18.11 0.79 48.47
CA LEU A 188 18.70 -0.25 49.33
C LEU A 188 18.05 -1.62 49.12
N LEU A 189 16.76 -1.65 48.77
CA LEU A 189 16.05 -2.88 48.42
C LEU A 189 16.51 -3.45 47.07
N ASP A 190 16.77 -2.58 46.10
CA ASP A 190 17.27 -2.97 44.76
C ASP A 190 18.73 -3.44 44.76
N GLN A 191 19.46 -3.24 45.86
CA GLN A 191 20.87 -3.65 46.03
C GLN A 191 21.05 -5.06 46.63
N LYS A 192 19.98 -5.85 46.71
CA LYS A 192 19.97 -7.21 47.28
C LYS A 192 19.66 -8.26 46.23
#